data_AF-A0AAD2F5Z8-F1
#
_entry.id   AF-A0AAD2F5Z8-F1
#
_cell.length_a   1.000
_cell.length_b   1.000
_cell.length_c   1.000
_cell.angle_alpha   90.00
_cell.angle_beta   90.00
_cell.angle_gamma   90.00
#
_symmetry.space_group_name_H-M   'P 1'
#
loop_
_entity.id
_entity.type
_entity.pdbx_description
1 polymer ?
#
loop_
_entity_poly.entity_id
_entity_poly.type
_entity_poly.pdbx_seq_one_letter_code
_entity_poly.pdbx_strand_id
1 'polypeptide(L)'
;MSDQDKPFGALTATQRLAMGDDEKRKRLRAHYVECDAVRAERAAIERAEYERFLSSRLSPRRGWSRAPLPSYPVFPEELCGMTCGARTRAGTPCKMTAIYRNGRCKLHGGMSTGPRSNSGKARSAANGLMPKRKQTP
;
A
#
# COMPACT_ATOMS: atom_id res chain seq x y z
N MET A 1 35.67 -32.54 31.48
CA MET A 1 35.62 -32.91 30.05
C MET A 1 34.15 -33.11 29.70
N SER A 2 33.42 -32.23 29.04
CA SER A 2 33.75 -30.94 28.43
C SER A 2 32.41 -30.22 28.25
N ASP A 3 32.37 -28.97 28.70
CA ASP A 3 31.35 -27.96 28.40
C ASP A 3 30.78 -28.05 26.98
N GLN A 4 29.48 -28.35 26.83
CA GLN A 4 28.69 -27.92 25.66
C GLN A 4 27.21 -27.64 26.02
N ASP A 5 26.96 -27.03 27.18
CA ASP A 5 25.76 -26.21 27.37
C ASP A 5 26.04 -24.82 26.77
N LYS A 6 25.93 -24.71 25.45
CA LYS A 6 25.90 -23.39 24.79
C LYS A 6 24.44 -22.97 24.68
N PRO A 7 24.02 -21.84 25.27
CA PRO A 7 22.67 -21.34 25.06
C PRO A 7 22.51 -21.03 23.57
N PHE A 8 21.52 -21.63 22.92
CA PHE A 8 21.09 -21.20 21.59
C PHE A 8 20.78 -19.71 21.70
N GLY A 9 21.63 -18.91 21.06
CA GLY A 9 21.77 -17.49 21.29
C GLY A 9 20.42 -16.80 21.45
N ALA A 10 20.20 -16.26 22.65
CA ALA A 10 19.21 -15.25 22.87
C ALA A 10 19.45 -14.17 21.82
N LEU A 11 18.52 -14.06 20.85
CA LEU A 11 18.46 -12.91 19.98
C LEU A 11 18.45 -11.68 20.88
N THR A 12 19.45 -10.84 20.71
CA THR A 12 19.67 -9.65 21.50
C THR A 12 18.40 -8.81 21.53
N ALA A 13 18.13 -8.19 22.68
CA ALA A 13 16.94 -7.39 22.99
C ALA A 13 16.75 -6.14 22.11
N THR A 14 17.45 -6.04 20.97
CA THR A 14 17.57 -4.82 20.15
C THR A 14 16.88 -4.91 18.78
N GLN A 15 16.28 -6.04 18.35
CA GLN A 15 15.75 -6.15 16.96
C GLN A 15 14.36 -6.80 16.78
N ARG A 16 13.43 -6.61 17.73
CA ARG A 16 11.99 -6.75 17.45
C ARG A 16 11.21 -5.55 17.98
N LEU A 17 11.57 -4.35 17.53
CA LEU A 17 10.58 -3.28 17.55
C LEU A 17 9.61 -3.60 16.41
N ALA A 18 8.44 -4.18 16.75
CA ALA A 18 7.36 -4.37 15.81
C ALA A 18 7.13 -3.04 15.08
N MET A 19 7.18 -3.05 13.73
CA MET A 19 7.08 -1.80 12.96
C MET A 19 5.85 -1.00 13.40
N GLY A 20 6.07 0.28 13.69
CA GLY A 20 5.00 1.18 14.08
C GLY A 20 3.94 1.28 12.98
N ASP A 21 2.70 1.53 13.40
CA ASP A 21 1.53 1.64 12.53
C ASP A 21 1.73 2.61 11.35
N ASP A 22 2.41 3.74 11.59
CA ASP A 22 2.70 4.72 10.55
C ASP A 22 3.76 4.23 9.56
N GLU A 23 4.76 3.49 10.05
CA GLU A 23 5.80 2.92 9.19
C GLU A 23 5.23 1.84 8.29
N LYS A 24 4.36 0.98 8.84
CA LYS A 24 3.59 0.02 8.05
C LYS A 24 2.76 0.73 6.96
N ARG A 25 2.13 1.87 7.28
CA ARG A 25 1.36 2.66 6.29
C ARG A 25 2.25 3.27 5.19
N LYS A 26 3.45 3.76 5.52
CA LYS A 26 4.42 4.25 4.52
C LYS A 26 4.84 3.12 3.59
N ARG A 27 5.19 1.95 4.14
CA ARG A 27 5.60 0.78 3.35
C ARG A 27 4.48 0.25 2.45
N LEU A 28 3.23 0.24 2.94
CA LEU A 28 2.06 -0.10 2.12
C LEU A 28 1.90 0.84 0.93
N ARG A 29 2.07 2.16 1.14
CA ARG A 29 2.00 3.14 0.05
C ARG A 29 3.12 2.93 -0.97
N ALA A 30 4.35 2.70 -0.51
CA ALA A 30 5.48 2.41 -1.38
C ALA A 30 5.23 1.18 -2.27
N HIS A 31 4.74 0.08 -1.69
CA HIS A 31 4.40 -1.13 -2.44
C HIS A 31 3.37 -0.87 -3.57
N TYR A 32 2.35 -0.05 -3.30
CA TYR A 32 1.38 0.30 -4.35
C TYR A 32 1.94 1.25 -5.40
N VAL A 33 2.90 2.12 -5.06
CA VAL A 33 3.63 2.92 -6.06
C VAL A 33 4.42 2.02 -7.00
N GLU A 34 5.10 0.99 -6.46
CA GLU A 34 5.80 -0.01 -7.28
C GLU A 34 4.83 -0.80 -8.16
N CYS A 35 3.67 -1.21 -7.62
CA CYS A 35 2.62 -1.86 -8.43
C CYS A 35 2.11 -0.95 -9.55
N ASP A 36 1.96 0.35 -9.29
CA ASP A 36 1.50 1.33 -10.30
C ASP A 36 2.57 1.52 -11.40
N ALA A 37 3.86 1.49 -11.05
CA ALA A 37 4.95 1.51 -12.02
C ALA A 37 4.93 0.26 -12.93
N VAL A 38 4.80 -0.94 -12.35
CA VAL A 38 4.64 -2.19 -13.12
C VAL A 38 3.41 -2.14 -14.01
N ARG A 39 2.28 -1.60 -13.52
CA ARG A 39 1.08 -1.44 -14.35
C ARG A 39 1.32 -0.53 -15.54
N ALA A 40 2.03 0.59 -15.34
CA ALA A 40 2.36 1.52 -16.41
C ALA A 40 3.30 0.89 -17.45
N GLU A 41 4.29 0.13 -17.01
CA GLU A 41 5.23 -0.60 -17.87
C GLU A 41 4.51 -1.68 -18.70
N ARG A 42 3.67 -2.51 -18.06
CA ARG A 42 2.85 -3.51 -18.76
C ARG A 42 1.98 -2.86 -19.82
N ALA A 43 1.30 -1.76 -19.48
CA ALA A 43 0.47 -1.03 -20.43
C ALA A 43 1.30 -0.43 -21.58
N ALA A 44 2.56 -0.04 -21.36
CA ALA A 44 3.44 0.43 -22.41
C ALA A 44 3.86 -0.70 -23.36
N ILE A 45 4.21 -1.88 -22.83
CA ILE A 45 4.54 -3.07 -23.61
C ILE A 45 3.33 -3.49 -24.47
N GLU A 46 2.16 -3.60 -23.86
CA GLU A 46 0.92 -3.97 -24.57
C GLU A 46 0.58 -2.98 -25.69
N ARG A 47 0.74 -1.66 -25.45
CA ARG A 47 0.57 -0.64 -26.50
C ARG A 47 1.58 -0.78 -27.63
N ALA A 48 2.87 -0.92 -27.30
CA ALA A 48 3.93 -1.05 -28.30
C ALA A 48 3.74 -2.31 -29.16
N GLU A 49 3.30 -3.42 -28.56
CA GLU A 49 2.96 -4.63 -29.29
C GLU A 49 1.75 -4.45 -30.20
N TYR A 50 0.71 -3.75 -29.73
CA TYR A 50 -0.45 -3.47 -30.56
C TYR A 50 -0.08 -2.60 -31.76
N GLU A 51 0.75 -1.57 -31.57
CA GLU A 51 1.27 -0.73 -32.65
C GLU A 51 2.13 -1.53 -33.63
N ARG A 52 2.99 -2.43 -33.12
CA ARG A 52 3.75 -3.38 -33.95
C ARG A 52 2.82 -4.29 -34.73
N PHE A 53 1.76 -4.81 -34.12
CA PHE A 53 0.79 -5.65 -34.78
C PHE A 53 0.08 -4.90 -35.92
N LEU A 54 -0.44 -3.71 -35.65
CA LEU A 54 -1.10 -2.87 -36.66
C LEU A 54 -0.17 -2.47 -37.83
N SER A 55 1.10 -2.16 -37.52
CA SER A 55 2.08 -1.82 -38.56
C SER A 55 2.59 -3.03 -39.33
N SER A 56 2.55 -4.21 -38.71
CA SER A 56 2.90 -5.45 -39.39
C SER A 56 1.75 -5.87 -40.31
N ARG A 57 2.00 -6.00 -41.62
CA ARG A 57 1.06 -6.64 -42.56
C ARG A 57 0.89 -8.15 -42.31
N LEU A 58 1.21 -8.62 -41.09
CA LEU A 58 1.22 -10.02 -40.71
C LEU A 58 -0.22 -10.51 -40.50
N SER A 59 -0.52 -11.68 -41.04
CA SER A 59 -1.80 -12.35 -40.80
C SER A 59 -1.99 -12.59 -39.30
N PRO A 60 -3.20 -12.36 -38.75
CA PRO A 60 -3.53 -12.64 -37.34
C PRO A 60 -3.22 -14.09 -36.92
N ARG A 61 -3.10 -15.00 -37.90
CA ARG A 61 -2.89 -16.44 -37.71
C ARG A 61 -1.48 -16.83 -37.23
N ARG A 62 -0.46 -15.96 -37.37
CA ARG A 62 0.89 -16.24 -36.83
C ARG A 62 1.05 -15.87 -35.35
N GLY A 63 -0.05 -15.53 -34.67
CA GLY A 63 -0.09 -15.26 -33.25
C GLY A 63 0.51 -13.89 -32.91
N TRP A 64 -0.20 -13.15 -32.08
CA TRP A 64 0.35 -11.97 -31.45
C TRP A 64 1.48 -12.43 -30.51
N SER A 65 2.74 -12.17 -30.87
CA SER A 65 3.87 -12.42 -29.98
C SER A 65 3.79 -11.46 -28.79
N ARG A 66 3.23 -11.93 -27.69
CA ARG A 66 3.28 -11.22 -26.41
C ARG A 66 4.71 -11.25 -25.89
N ALA A 67 5.37 -10.11 -25.93
CA ALA A 67 6.58 -9.88 -25.17
C ALA A 67 6.31 -10.22 -23.69
N PRO A 68 7.34 -10.68 -22.97
CA PRO A 68 7.21 -10.99 -21.56
C PRO A 68 6.82 -9.73 -20.79
N LEU A 69 5.73 -9.82 -20.02
CA LEU A 69 5.29 -8.72 -19.17
C LEU A 69 6.00 -8.80 -17.81
N PRO A 70 6.44 -7.67 -17.24
CA PRO A 70 7.07 -7.65 -15.92
C PRO A 70 6.09 -8.17 -14.86
N SER A 71 6.65 -8.87 -13.87
CA SER A 71 5.91 -9.35 -12.70
C SER A 71 5.65 -8.20 -11.73
N TYR A 72 4.54 -8.28 -11.01
CA TYR A 72 4.28 -7.39 -9.88
C TYR A 72 5.23 -7.70 -8.71
N PRO A 73 5.56 -6.69 -7.87
CA PRO A 73 6.30 -6.93 -6.64
C PRO A 73 5.49 -7.80 -5.69
N VAL A 74 6.19 -8.61 -4.90
CA VAL A 74 5.56 -9.45 -3.86
C VAL A 74 5.01 -8.55 -2.75
N PHE A 75 3.83 -8.90 -2.23
CA PHE A 75 3.24 -8.16 -1.11
C PHE A 75 4.08 -8.34 0.17
N PRO A 76 4.48 -7.26 0.87
CA PRO A 76 5.31 -7.38 2.07
C PRO A 76 4.60 -8.13 3.20
N GLU A 77 5.23 -9.16 3.74
CA GLU A 77 4.66 -10.05 4.76
C GLU A 77 4.30 -9.30 6.07
N GLU A 78 5.07 -8.27 6.42
CA GLU A 78 4.88 -7.49 7.64
C GLU A 78 3.61 -6.63 7.61
N LEU A 79 2.97 -6.50 6.44
CA LEU A 79 1.73 -5.77 6.22
C LEU A 79 0.51 -6.71 6.21
N CYS A 80 0.72 -8.02 6.21
CA CYS A 80 -0.36 -8.99 6.29
C CYS A 80 -1.15 -8.78 7.60
N GLY A 81 -2.48 -8.76 7.50
CA GLY A 81 -3.36 -8.53 8.65
C GLY A 81 -3.27 -7.15 9.28
N MET A 82 -2.66 -6.15 8.62
CA MET A 82 -2.63 -4.77 9.13
C MET A 82 -4.06 -4.25 9.40
N THR A 83 -4.27 -3.70 10.60
CA THR A 83 -5.53 -3.06 10.98
C THR A 83 -5.56 -1.59 10.61
N CYS A 84 -6.76 -1.04 10.40
CA CYS A 84 -6.95 0.37 10.09
C CYS A 84 -6.35 1.31 11.15
N GLY A 85 -6.52 1.04 12.45
CA GLY A 85 -5.91 1.81 13.55
C GLY A 85 -6.41 3.26 13.71
N ALA A 86 -7.43 3.70 12.96
CA ALA A 86 -8.02 5.03 13.13
C ALA A 86 -8.87 5.08 14.41
N ARG A 87 -8.95 6.25 15.07
CA ARG A 87 -9.80 6.42 16.25
C ARG A 87 -11.27 6.36 15.85
N THR A 88 -12.00 5.43 16.45
CA THR A 88 -13.46 5.30 16.28
C THR A 88 -14.21 6.35 17.11
N ARG A 89 -15.53 6.46 16.92
CA ARG A 89 -16.39 7.32 17.74
C ARG A 89 -16.33 6.97 19.24
N ALA A 90 -16.10 5.71 19.57
CA ALA A 90 -15.94 5.23 20.94
C ALA A 90 -14.53 5.52 21.53
N GLY A 91 -13.65 6.21 20.80
CA GLY A 91 -12.30 6.55 21.26
C GLY A 91 -11.25 5.43 21.11
N THR A 92 -11.68 4.22 20.77
CA THR A 92 -10.82 3.04 20.57
C THR A 92 -10.28 2.94 19.14
N PRO A 93 -9.16 2.23 18.90
CA PRO A 93 -8.61 2.04 17.55
C PRO A 93 -9.47 1.09 16.71
N CYS A 94 -9.61 1.39 15.42
CA CYS A 94 -10.35 0.59 14.46
C CYS A 94 -9.61 -0.72 14.13
N LYS A 95 -10.30 -1.85 14.35
CA LYS A 95 -9.78 -3.21 14.15
C LYS A 95 -10.02 -3.79 12.75
N MET A 96 -10.64 -3.05 11.83
CA MET A 96 -10.89 -3.53 10.47
C MET A 96 -9.58 -3.82 9.72
N THR A 97 -9.49 -4.98 9.09
CA THR A 97 -8.34 -5.44 8.28
C THR A 97 -8.54 -5.25 6.78
N ALA A 98 -9.79 -4.99 6.32
CA ALA A 98 -10.08 -4.58 4.95
C ALA A 98 -9.60 -3.13 4.72
N ILE A 99 -8.30 -2.99 4.50
CA ILE A 99 -7.59 -1.72 4.31
C ILE A 99 -7.33 -1.44 2.83
N TYR A 100 -7.35 -0.16 2.47
CA TYR A 100 -6.98 0.29 1.13
C TYR A 100 -5.52 0.73 1.10
N ARG A 101 -5.02 1.05 -0.11
CA ARG A 101 -3.68 1.56 -0.42
C ARG A 101 -3.15 2.71 0.45
N ASN A 102 -4.02 3.45 1.14
CA ASN A 102 -3.62 4.51 2.08
C ASN A 102 -3.46 4.04 3.54
N GLY A 103 -3.72 2.76 3.81
CA GLY A 103 -3.66 2.11 5.13
C GLY A 103 -4.90 2.30 6.01
N ARG A 104 -6.03 2.75 5.45
CA ARG A 104 -7.31 2.94 6.18
C ARG A 104 -8.43 2.14 5.54
N CYS A 105 -9.44 1.78 6.33
CA CYS A 105 -10.63 1.08 5.85
C CYS A 105 -11.63 2.03 5.18
N LYS A 106 -12.67 1.48 4.53
CA LYS A 106 -13.76 2.25 3.89
C LYS A 106 -14.36 3.33 4.80
N LEU A 107 -14.55 3.02 6.09
CA LEU A 107 -15.18 3.93 7.07
C LEU A 107 -14.26 5.08 7.53
N HIS A 108 -12.95 4.93 7.38
CA HIS A 108 -11.95 5.91 7.83
C HIS A 108 -11.17 6.50 6.65
N GLY A 109 -11.84 6.65 5.50
CA GLY A 109 -11.27 7.34 4.34
C GLY A 109 -10.37 6.47 3.45
N GLY A 110 -10.43 5.14 3.56
CA GLY A 110 -9.69 4.20 2.71
C GLY A 110 -9.91 4.42 1.21
N MET A 111 -11.14 4.74 0.83
CA MET A 111 -11.53 5.07 -0.55
C MET A 111 -11.41 6.56 -0.88
N SER A 112 -11.09 7.40 0.11
CA SER A 112 -10.98 8.85 -0.11
C SER A 112 -9.72 9.18 -0.88
N THR A 113 -9.86 10.06 -1.87
CA THR A 113 -8.74 10.62 -2.64
C THR A 113 -8.23 11.93 -2.06
N GLY A 114 -8.83 12.40 -0.95
CA GLY A 114 -8.58 13.72 -0.39
C GLY A 114 -9.12 14.87 -1.27
N PRO A 115 -8.99 16.12 -0.80
CA PRO A 115 -9.37 17.31 -1.56
C PRO A 115 -8.40 17.55 -2.73
N ARG A 116 -8.95 17.69 -3.94
CA ARG A 116 -8.15 17.97 -5.15
C ARG A 116 -7.96 19.46 -5.42
N SER A 117 -8.94 20.30 -5.06
CA SER A 117 -8.88 21.74 -5.27
C SER A 117 -8.13 22.47 -4.15
N ASN A 118 -7.57 23.64 -4.46
CA ASN A 118 -6.92 24.51 -3.47
C ASN A 118 -7.89 24.91 -2.36
N SER A 119 -9.13 25.27 -2.70
CA SER A 119 -10.18 25.58 -1.72
C SER A 119 -10.53 24.38 -0.83
N GLY A 120 -10.53 23.16 -1.38
CA GLY A 120 -10.76 21.93 -0.60
C GLY A 120 -9.62 21.62 0.36
N LYS A 121 -8.37 21.83 -0.08
CA LYS A 121 -7.18 21.66 0.77
C LYS A 121 -7.19 22.68 1.91
N ALA A 122 -7.47 23.94 1.62
CA ALA A 122 -7.58 25.01 2.63
C ALA A 122 -8.64 24.68 3.69
N ARG A 123 -9.85 24.26 3.28
CA ARG A 123 -10.90 23.84 4.21
C ARG A 123 -10.47 22.65 5.07
N SER A 124 -9.82 21.64 4.49
CA SER A 124 -9.35 20.48 5.26
C SER A 124 -8.26 20.84 6.26
N ALA A 125 -7.35 21.74 5.89
CA ALA A 125 -6.31 22.24 6.80
C ALA A 125 -6.91 23.04 7.97
N ALA A 126 -7.90 23.89 7.70
CA ALA A 126 -8.59 24.68 8.72
C ALA A 126 -9.24 23.80 9.80
N ASN A 127 -9.78 22.63 9.44
CA ASN A 127 -10.35 21.68 10.42
C ASN A 127 -9.35 21.22 11.48
N GLY A 128 -8.04 21.18 11.16
CA GLY A 128 -7.00 20.81 12.11
C GLY A 128 -6.66 21.91 13.11
N LEU A 129 -6.93 23.17 12.78
CA LEU A 129 -6.67 24.35 13.61
C LEU A 129 -7.83 24.66 14.56
N MET A 130 -9.04 24.17 14.26
CA MET A 130 -10.20 24.39 15.11
C MET A 130 -10.10 23.59 16.41
N PRO A 131 -10.46 24.19 17.57
CA PRO A 131 -10.46 23.48 18.84
C PRO A 131 -11.45 22.31 18.79
N LYS A 132 -10.97 21.12 19.13
CA LYS A 132 -11.80 19.90 19.17
C LYS A 132 -12.76 19.98 20.35
N ARG A 133 -14.03 20.24 20.07
CA ARG A 133 -15.09 20.11 21.08
C ARG A 133 -15.22 18.64 21.47
N LYS A 134 -15.35 18.36 22.77
CA LYS A 134 -15.72 17.02 23.24
C LYS A 134 -17.10 16.71 22.65
N GLN A 135 -17.20 15.66 21.83
CA GLN A 135 -18.51 15.16 21.45
C GLN A 135 -19.10 14.50 22.69
N THR A 136 -20.26 14.98 23.13
CA THR A 136 -21.04 14.32 24.19
C THR A 136 -21.47 12.94 23.70
N PRO A 137 -21.50 11.91 24.57
CA PRO A 137 -22.00 10.58 24.23
C PRO A 137 -23.41 10.61 23.65
#